data_AF-K9DMC8-F1
#
_entry.id   AF-K9DMC8-F1
#
_cell.length_a   1.000
_cell.length_b   1.000
_cell.length_c   1.000
_cell.angle_alpha   90.00
_cell.angle_beta   90.00
_cell.angle_gamma   90.00
#
_symmetry.space_group_name_H-M   'P 1'
#
loop_
_entity.id
_entity.type
_entity.pdbx_description
1 polymer ?
#
loop_
_entity_poly.entity_id
_entity_poly.type
_entity_poly.pdbx_seq_one_letter_code
_entity_poly.pdbx_strand_id
1 'polypeptide(L)'
;MRDAGAMDRAVRKDSKPTIVAPPDSPQIRMANKFREAAALAPNKWYEAPKIVELVNDGGDGARRFRVLTALGIYCITERSPATSIDMIEKHGKQRITNCGHEHEQPANPQEWRTARD
;
A
#
# COMPACT_ATOMS: atom_id res chain seq x y z
N MET A 1 -32.32 43.53 -6.32
CA MET A 1 -31.79 42.15 -6.20
C MET A 1 -31.69 41.45 -7.58
N ARG A 2 -31.21 42.15 -8.64
CA ARG A 2 -31.07 41.61 -10.01
C ARG A 2 -29.62 41.31 -10.41
N ASP A 3 -28.63 41.72 -9.61
CA ASP A 3 -27.20 41.61 -9.93
C ASP A 3 -26.56 40.26 -9.62
N ALA A 4 -27.02 39.55 -8.59
CA ALA A 4 -26.40 38.28 -8.18
C ALA A 4 -26.40 37.22 -9.30
N GLY A 5 -27.48 37.16 -10.08
CA GLY A 5 -27.58 36.24 -11.22
C GLY A 5 -26.73 36.65 -12.43
N ALA A 6 -26.42 37.94 -12.59
CA ALA A 6 -25.51 38.42 -13.63
C ALA A 6 -24.05 38.12 -13.27
N MET A 7 -23.70 38.27 -11.99
CA MET A 7 -22.37 37.93 -11.47
C MET A 7 -22.10 36.41 -11.54
N ASP A 8 -23.05 35.57 -11.13
CA ASP A 8 -22.92 34.11 -11.27
C ASP A 8 -22.76 33.68 -12.74
N ARG A 9 -23.48 34.32 -13.66
CA ARG A 9 -23.34 34.06 -15.10
C ARG A 9 -22.00 34.53 -15.67
N ALA A 10 -21.45 35.65 -15.18
CA ALA A 10 -20.13 36.14 -15.55
C ALA A 10 -19.02 35.22 -15.01
N VAL A 11 -19.11 34.81 -13.75
CA VAL A 11 -18.18 33.86 -13.12
C VAL A 11 -18.15 32.55 -13.90
N ARG A 12 -19.30 31.99 -14.30
CA ARG A 12 -19.35 30.76 -15.12
C ARG A 12 -18.78 30.94 -16.53
N LYS A 13 -18.88 32.14 -17.09
CA LYS A 13 -18.37 32.45 -18.44
C LYS A 13 -16.84 32.55 -18.43
N ASP A 14 -16.26 33.08 -17.36
CA ASP A 14 -14.82 33.20 -17.17
C ASP A 14 -14.20 31.91 -16.61
N SER A 15 -14.92 31.18 -15.76
CA SER A 15 -14.51 29.89 -15.21
C SER A 15 -14.87 28.74 -16.15
N LYS A 16 -14.32 28.73 -17.37
CA LYS A 16 -14.36 27.51 -18.19
C LYS A 16 -13.45 26.49 -17.50
N PRO A 17 -13.96 25.40 -16.92
CA PRO A 17 -13.09 24.38 -16.36
C PRO A 17 -12.27 23.82 -17.51
N THR A 18 -10.95 23.99 -17.45
CA THR A 18 -10.05 23.27 -18.34
C THR A 18 -10.24 21.80 -18.03
N ILE A 19 -10.96 21.08 -18.90
CA ILE A 19 -11.10 19.63 -18.82
C ILE A 19 -9.75 19.07 -19.28
N VAL A 20 -8.81 19.00 -18.35
CA VAL A 20 -7.57 18.26 -18.54
C VAL A 20 -7.96 16.78 -18.53
N ALA A 21 -7.54 16.04 -19.56
CA ALA A 21 -7.71 14.60 -19.55
C ALA A 21 -7.14 14.04 -18.23
N PRO A 22 -7.84 13.13 -17.54
CA PRO A 22 -7.29 12.48 -16.36
C PRO A 22 -5.88 11.97 -16.72
N PRO A 23 -4.88 12.16 -15.84
CA PRO A 23 -3.53 11.64 -16.09
C PRO A 23 -3.52 10.11 -16.28
N ASP A 24 -4.64 9.42 -15.97
CA ASP A 24 -4.85 7.99 -16.17
C ASP A 24 -5.19 7.60 -17.61
N SER A 25 -4.24 7.79 -18.53
CA SER A 25 -4.31 7.12 -19.84
C SER A 25 -4.30 5.58 -19.66
N PRO A 26 -4.90 4.81 -20.59
CA PRO A 26 -4.81 3.34 -20.56
C PRO A 26 -3.37 2.83 -20.45
N GLN A 27 -2.42 3.53 -21.07
CA GLN A 27 -0.99 3.23 -21.04
C GLN A 27 -0.40 3.42 -19.65
N ILE A 28 -0.77 4.50 -18.95
CA ILE A 28 -0.30 4.76 -17.58
C ILE A 28 -0.86 3.72 -16.60
N ARG A 29 -2.14 3.37 -16.75
CA ARG A 29 -2.75 2.27 -15.98
C ARG A 29 -2.02 0.95 -16.19
N MET A 30 -1.71 0.60 -17.44
CA MET A 30 -0.97 -0.61 -17.78
C MET A 30 0.45 -0.59 -17.17
N ALA A 31 1.16 0.53 -17.28
CA ALA A 31 2.49 0.69 -16.69
C ALA A 31 2.46 0.56 -15.14
N ASN A 32 1.43 1.10 -14.49
CA ASN A 32 1.22 0.93 -13.05
C ASN A 32 1.00 -0.55 -12.71
N LYS A 33 0.17 -1.26 -13.48
CA LYS A 33 -0.06 -2.71 -13.27
C LYS A 33 1.19 -3.55 -13.49
N PHE A 34 2.05 -3.22 -14.45
CA PHE A 34 3.34 -3.89 -14.58
C PHE A 34 4.26 -3.62 -13.40
N ARG A 35 4.29 -2.40 -12.88
CA ARG A 35 5.07 -2.06 -11.68
C ARG A 35 4.56 -2.84 -10.46
N GLU A 36 3.25 -2.91 -10.26
CA GLU A 36 2.63 -3.72 -9.20
C GLU A 36 3.01 -5.20 -9.33
N ALA A 37 2.93 -5.77 -10.54
CA ALA A 37 3.31 -7.16 -10.78
C ALA A 37 4.81 -7.41 -10.56
N ALA A 38 5.68 -6.49 -10.99
CA ALA A 38 7.13 -6.59 -10.80
C ALA A 38 7.54 -6.50 -9.33
N ALA A 39 6.79 -5.76 -8.51
CA ALA A 39 7.00 -5.72 -7.06
C ALA A 39 6.79 -7.10 -6.41
N LEU A 40 5.85 -7.89 -6.94
CA LEU A 40 5.54 -9.25 -6.46
C LEU A 40 6.35 -10.36 -7.14
N ALA A 41 7.10 -10.03 -8.19
CA ALA A 41 7.95 -11.01 -8.86
C ALA A 41 9.04 -11.54 -7.90
N PRO A 42 9.34 -12.85 -7.94
CA PRO A 42 10.43 -13.43 -7.18
C PRO A 42 11.73 -12.68 -7.44
N ASN A 43 12.52 -12.49 -6.39
CA ASN A 43 13.82 -11.85 -6.52
C ASN A 43 14.80 -12.77 -7.25
N LYS A 44 15.85 -12.18 -7.82
CA LYS A 44 16.98 -12.99 -8.28
C LYS A 44 17.69 -13.58 -7.07
N TRP A 45 18.37 -14.71 -7.27
CA TRP A 45 19.07 -15.43 -6.20
C TRP A 45 20.19 -14.62 -5.52
N TYR A 46 20.73 -13.60 -6.20
CA TYR A 46 21.75 -12.69 -5.68
C TYR A 46 21.20 -11.34 -5.19
N GLU A 47 19.89 -11.10 -5.32
CA GLU A 47 19.25 -9.87 -4.84
C GLU A 47 18.81 -10.04 -3.39
N ALA A 48 18.92 -8.96 -2.61
CA ALA A 48 18.36 -8.93 -1.26
C ALA A 48 16.84 -9.16 -1.31
N PRO A 49 16.26 -9.86 -0.32
CA PRO A 49 14.82 -10.15 -0.30
C PRO A 49 13.99 -8.86 -0.19
N LYS A 50 12.87 -8.79 -0.92
CA LYS A 50 11.90 -7.70 -0.77
C LYS A 50 11.05 -7.99 0.46
N ILE A 51 10.97 -7.02 1.36
CA ILE A 51 10.18 -7.14 2.59
C ILE A 51 9.10 -6.06 2.54
N VAL A 52 7.84 -6.48 2.68
CA VAL A 52 6.68 -5.59 2.64
C VAL A 52 5.85 -5.84 3.89
N GLU A 53 5.58 -4.80 4.67
CA GLU A 53 4.65 -4.88 5.79
C GLU A 53 3.22 -5.05 5.25
N LEU A 54 2.49 -6.01 5.81
CA LEU A 54 1.10 -6.30 5.48
C LEU A 54 0.20 -5.67 6.53
N VAL A 55 -1.01 -5.28 6.11
CA VAL A 55 -2.08 -4.96 7.06
C VAL A 55 -2.40 -6.21 7.87
N ASN A 56 -2.43 -6.06 9.20
CA ASN A 56 -2.88 -7.12 10.09
C ASN A 56 -4.32 -6.84 10.51
N ASP A 57 -5.25 -7.63 9.98
CA ASP A 57 -6.68 -7.51 10.24
C ASP A 57 -7.10 -8.03 11.63
N GLY A 58 -6.17 -8.62 12.40
CA GLY A 58 -6.45 -9.26 13.69
C GLY A 58 -6.68 -8.31 14.86
N GLY A 59 -6.40 -7.00 14.72
CA GLY A 59 -6.59 -6.00 15.79
C GLY A 59 -5.71 -6.19 17.03
N ASP A 60 -4.81 -7.17 17.02
CA ASP A 60 -3.94 -7.56 18.13
C ASP A 60 -2.65 -6.72 18.20
N GLY A 61 -2.42 -5.83 17.22
CA GLY A 61 -1.20 -5.04 17.12
C GLY A 61 0.04 -5.84 16.73
N ALA A 62 -0.11 -7.09 16.31
CA ALA A 62 0.99 -7.86 15.74
C ALA A 62 1.41 -7.28 14.39
N ARG A 63 2.70 -7.32 14.07
CA ARG A 63 3.21 -6.85 12.78
C ARG A 63 3.42 -8.04 11.85
N ARG A 64 2.96 -7.92 10.62
CA ARG A 64 3.06 -8.99 9.63
C ARG A 64 3.85 -8.51 8.44
N PHE A 65 4.83 -9.29 8.00
CA PHE A 65 5.70 -8.96 6.89
C PHE A 65 5.65 -10.07 5.85
N ARG A 66 5.48 -9.71 4.59
CA ARG A 66 5.69 -10.57 3.42
C ARG A 66 7.15 -10.46 2.99
N VAL A 67 7.83 -11.59 2.93
CA VAL A 67 9.21 -11.69 2.46
C VAL A 67 9.21 -12.44 1.14
N LEU A 68 9.66 -11.75 0.08
CA LEU A 68 9.84 -12.34 -1.25
C LEU A 68 11.32 -12.63 -1.46
N THR A 69 11.63 -13.89 -1.69
CA THR A 69 12.98 -14.37 -1.98
C THR A 69 13.01 -15.00 -3.38
N ALA A 70 14.19 -15.42 -3.82
CA ALA A 70 14.33 -16.21 -5.04
C ALA A 70 13.73 -17.62 -4.93
N LEU A 71 13.65 -18.17 -3.71
CA LEU A 71 13.21 -19.54 -3.45
C LEU A 71 11.71 -19.63 -3.13
N GLY A 72 11.06 -18.49 -2.88
CA GLY A 72 9.64 -18.45 -2.56
C GLY A 72 9.26 -17.24 -1.73
N ILE A 73 7.99 -17.24 -1.35
CA ILE A 73 7.34 -16.17 -0.60
C ILE A 73 6.86 -16.75 0.73
N TYR A 74 7.22 -16.09 1.82
CA TYR A 74 6.76 -16.46 3.16
C TYR A 74 6.45 -15.23 4.00
N CYS A 75 5.66 -15.44 5.04
CA CYS A 75 5.15 -14.39 5.90
C CYS A 75 5.69 -14.57 7.32
N ILE A 76 6.28 -13.49 7.85
CA ILE A 76 6.72 -13.41 9.24
C ILE A 76 5.69 -12.61 10.01
N THR A 77 5.15 -13.18 11.10
CA THR A 77 4.32 -12.44 12.05
C THR A 77 5.10 -12.26 13.34
N GLU A 78 5.35 -11.02 13.72
CA GLU A 78 5.82 -10.67 15.05
C GLU A 78 4.62 -10.69 15.99
N ARG A 79 4.67 -11.58 17.00
CA ARG A 79 3.59 -11.70 17.97
C ARG A 79 3.32 -10.37 18.67
N SER A 80 2.05 -10.13 19.01
CA SER A 80 1.60 -8.93 19.70
C SER A 80 2.42 -8.67 20.97
N PRO A 81 2.66 -7.40 21.35
CA PRO A 81 3.23 -7.06 22.65
C PRO A 81 2.43 -7.60 23.84
N ALA A 82 1.15 -7.90 23.66
CA ALA A 82 0.28 -8.47 24.69
C ALA A 82 0.43 -10.00 24.84
N THR A 83 1.31 -10.64 24.06
CA THR A 83 1.53 -12.08 24.14
C THR A 83 2.27 -12.45 25.43
N SER A 84 1.81 -13.51 26.11
CA SER A 84 2.46 -13.98 27.35
C SER A 84 3.89 -14.47 27.12
N ILE A 85 4.72 -14.35 28.15
CA ILE A 85 6.13 -14.77 28.13
C ILE A 85 6.22 -16.28 27.84
N ASP A 86 5.39 -17.11 28.50
CA ASP A 86 5.35 -18.56 28.28
C ASP A 86 5.15 -18.93 26.80
N MET A 87 4.32 -18.18 26.07
CA MET A 87 4.07 -18.41 24.65
C MET A 87 5.28 -18.01 23.79
N ILE A 88 5.99 -16.95 24.18
CA ILE A 88 7.21 -16.50 23.51
C ILE A 88 8.36 -17.49 23.76
N GLU A 89 8.50 -18.03 24.97
CA GLU A 89 9.53 -19.01 25.29
C GLU A 89 9.31 -20.34 24.57
N LYS A 90 8.06 -20.82 24.52
CA LYS A 90 7.73 -22.10 23.86
C LYS A 90 7.72 -22.03 22.34
N HIS A 91 7.30 -20.89 21.76
CA HIS A 91 7.01 -20.80 20.33
C HIS A 91 7.76 -19.68 19.60
N GLY A 92 8.62 -18.94 20.30
CA GLY A 92 9.35 -17.81 19.75
C GLY A 92 8.49 -16.55 19.57
N LYS A 93 9.18 -15.40 19.48
CA LYS A 93 8.58 -14.08 19.22
C LYS A 93 8.02 -13.95 17.80
N GLN A 94 8.60 -14.68 16.85
CA GLN A 94 8.24 -14.64 15.44
C GLN A 94 7.64 -15.97 14.99
N ARG A 95 6.56 -15.89 14.22
CA ARG A 95 5.93 -17.04 13.57
C ARG A 95 6.12 -16.94 12.06
N ILE A 96 6.70 -17.97 11.44
CA ILE A 96 6.88 -18.05 9.99
C ILE A 96 5.76 -18.93 9.41
N THR A 97 5.08 -18.44 8.39
CA THR A 97 3.95 -19.09 7.72
C THR A 97 4.01 -18.86 6.22
N ASN A 98 3.28 -19.67 5.44
CA ASN A 98 3.08 -19.35 4.02
C ASN A 98 2.18 -18.11 3.90
N CYS A 99 2.52 -17.20 2.99
CA CYS A 99 1.59 -16.12 2.62
C CYS A 99 0.49 -16.70 1.73
N GLY A 100 -0.77 -16.37 1.96
CA GLY A 100 -1.83 -17.07 1.24
C GLY A 100 -3.28 -16.68 1.53
N HIS A 101 -3.55 -15.63 2.30
CA HIS A 101 -4.92 -15.13 2.36
C HIS A 101 -5.18 -14.20 1.17
N GLU A 102 -6.28 -14.44 0.45
CA GLU A 102 -6.72 -13.66 -0.73
C GLU A 102 -6.92 -12.16 -0.44
N HIS A 103 -6.93 -11.77 0.84
CA HIS A 103 -7.15 -10.41 1.30
C HIS A 103 -5.91 -9.75 1.92
N GLU A 104 -4.73 -10.36 1.87
CA GLU A 104 -3.49 -9.76 2.38
C GLU A 104 -3.02 -8.59 1.51
N GLN A 105 -3.32 -7.38 1.96
CA GLN A 105 -2.88 -6.14 1.32
C GLN A 105 -1.60 -5.62 1.98
N PRO A 106 -0.66 -5.06 1.19
CA PRO A 106 0.45 -4.30 1.74
C PRO A 106 -0.08 -3.11 2.54
N ALA A 107 0.55 -2.80 3.66
CA ALA A 107 0.29 -1.57 4.37
C ALA A 107 0.59 -0.39 3.45
N ASN A 108 -0.33 0.58 3.36
CA ASN A 108 -0.12 1.75 2.53
C ASN A 108 1.16 2.47 2.98
N PRO A 109 2.14 2.70 2.07
CA PRO A 109 3.31 3.49 2.42
C PRO A 109 2.85 4.90 2.78
N GLN A 110 3.26 5.41 3.93
CA GLN A 110 3.02 6.80 4.29
C GLN A 110 3.94 7.69 3.45
N GLU A 111 3.39 8.29 2.40
CA GLU A 111 4.05 9.37 1.67
C GLU A 111 3.93 10.66 2.49
N TRP A 112 5.00 10.98 3.22
CA TRP A 112 5.14 12.29 3.84
C TRP A 112 5.42 13.31 2.73
N ARG A 113 4.44 14.14 2.40
CA ARG A 113 4.71 15.35 1.62
C ARG A 113 5.25 16.40 2.56
N THR A 114 6.46 16.89 2.30
CA THR A 114 6.96 18.05 3.02
C THR A 114 6.30 19.30 2.44
N ALA A 115 6.22 20.38 3.22
CA ALA A 115 5.60 21.65 2.76
C ALA A 115 6.31 22.32 1.56
N ARG A 116 7.30 21.65 0.95
CA ARG A 116 8.08 22.10 -0.22
C ARG A 116 7.84 21.26 -1.47
N ASP A 117 6.98 20.25 -1.42
CA ASP A 117 6.60 19.39 -2.55
C ASP A 117 5.30 19.86 -3.24
#